data_AF-A0A4Q5V0S8-F1
#
_entry.id   AF-A0A4Q5V0S8-F1
#
_cell.length_a   1.000
_cell.length_b   1.000
_cell.length_c   1.000
_cell.angle_alpha   90.00
_cell.angle_beta   90.00
_cell.angle_gamma   90.00
#
_symmetry.space_group_name_H-M   'P 1'
#
loop_
_entity.id
_entity.type
_entity.pdbx_description
1 polymer ?
#
loop_
_entity_poly.entity_id
_entity_poly.type
_entity_poly.pdbx_seq_one_letter_code
_entity_poly.pdbx_strand_id
1 'polypeptide(L)'
;MVTISPFQALRPEAQLAKSVASRPYDVLNSKEAKVEAQVNPNSFLHITKSEIGLAESADIHSQEVYDKAKENLTAFISRNILF
;
A
#
# COMPACT_ATOMS: atom_id res chain seq x y z
N MET A 1 20.41 -24.06 -10.03
CA MET A 1 19.28 -23.88 -10.99
C MET A 1 18.20 -23.12 -10.24
N VAL A 2 17.73 -22.00 -10.76
CA VAL A 2 16.69 -21.17 -10.10
C VAL A 2 15.31 -21.78 -10.38
N THR A 3 14.50 -21.93 -9.33
CA THR A 3 13.09 -22.34 -9.44
C THR A 3 12.22 -21.08 -9.48
N ILE A 4 11.42 -20.93 -10.54
CA ILE A 4 10.45 -19.84 -10.70
C ILE A 4 9.05 -20.43 -10.57
N SER A 5 8.25 -19.87 -9.66
CA SER A 5 6.86 -20.28 -9.45
C SER A 5 5.92 -19.14 -9.84
N PRO A 6 4.83 -19.41 -10.59
CA PRO A 6 3.81 -18.41 -10.85
C PRO A 6 3.05 -18.06 -9.56
N PHE A 7 2.55 -16.84 -9.48
CA PHE A 7 1.67 -16.38 -8.40
C PHE A 7 0.52 -15.57 -9.00
N GLN A 8 -0.61 -15.50 -8.30
CA GLN A 8 -1.72 -14.65 -8.71
C GLN A 8 -1.38 -13.19 -8.38
N ALA A 9 -1.34 -12.37 -9.42
CA ALA A 9 -1.16 -10.93 -9.26
C ALA A 9 -2.50 -10.30 -8.87
N LEU A 10 -2.45 -9.33 -7.96
CA LEU A 10 -3.60 -8.52 -7.59
C LEU A 10 -3.68 -7.31 -8.50
N ARG A 11 -4.88 -6.97 -8.96
CA ARG A 11 -5.14 -5.78 -9.76
C ARG A 11 -6.38 -5.04 -9.29
N PRO A 12 -6.46 -3.72 -9.52
CA PRO A 12 -7.64 -2.97 -9.15
C PRO A 12 -8.80 -3.20 -10.12
N GLU A 13 -10.01 -3.00 -9.61
CA GLU A 13 -11.19 -2.80 -10.46
C GLU A 13 -11.01 -1.59 -11.38
N ALA A 14 -11.49 -1.68 -12.62
CA ALA A 14 -11.22 -0.66 -13.64
C ALA A 14 -11.67 0.75 -13.22
N GLN A 15 -12.81 0.83 -12.53
CA GLN A 15 -13.36 2.09 -12.01
C GLN A 15 -12.53 2.67 -10.83
N LEU A 16 -11.82 1.83 -10.09
CA LEU A 16 -11.01 2.23 -8.94
C LEU A 16 -9.53 2.45 -9.31
N ALA A 17 -9.09 2.03 -10.49
CA ALA A 17 -7.69 2.07 -10.92
C ALA A 17 -7.04 3.45 -10.72
N LYS A 18 -7.74 4.55 -11.07
CA LYS A 18 -7.24 5.92 -10.87
C LYS A 18 -7.07 6.29 -9.39
N SER A 19 -7.95 5.77 -8.52
CA SER A 19 -7.87 5.99 -7.07
C SER A 19 -6.84 5.09 -6.40
N VAL A 20 -6.54 3.93 -6.96
CA VAL A 20 -5.50 3.03 -6.43
C VAL A 20 -4.11 3.51 -6.83
N ALA A 21 -3.96 3.99 -8.06
CA ALA A 21 -2.69 4.51 -8.55
C ALA A 21 -2.11 5.57 -7.60
N SER A 22 -0.85 5.39 -7.24
CA SER A 22 -0.07 6.34 -6.44
C SER A 22 1.21 6.72 -7.17
N ARG A 23 1.84 7.80 -6.71
CA ARG A 23 3.21 8.09 -7.11
C ARG A 23 4.14 6.94 -6.67
N PRO A 24 5.30 6.79 -7.35
CA PRO A 24 6.36 5.89 -6.89
C PRO A 24 6.75 6.19 -5.43
N TYR A 25 7.09 5.15 -4.67
CA TYR A 25 7.35 5.28 -3.23
C TYR A 25 8.65 6.05 -2.92
N ASP A 26 9.56 6.11 -3.88
CA ASP A 26 10.88 6.74 -3.82
C ASP A 26 10.84 8.25 -4.12
N VAL A 27 9.77 8.76 -4.74
CA VAL A 27 9.61 10.19 -5.03
C VAL A 27 8.88 10.98 -3.94
N LEU A 28 8.46 10.31 -2.86
CA LEU A 28 7.77 10.93 -1.72
C LEU A 28 8.46 10.52 -0.42
N ASN A 29 8.62 11.46 0.51
CA ASN A 29 8.91 11.09 1.90
C ASN A 29 7.62 10.67 2.64
N SER A 30 7.73 10.11 3.84
CA SER A 30 6.57 9.58 4.58
C SER A 30 5.56 10.66 4.97
N LYS A 31 6.00 11.90 5.21
CA LYS A 31 5.10 13.02 5.52
C LYS A 31 4.26 13.43 4.31
N GLU A 32 4.90 13.57 3.14
CA GLU A 32 4.21 13.88 1.88
C GLU A 32 3.24 12.76 1.49
N ALA A 33 3.68 11.50 1.60
CA ALA A 33 2.83 10.35 1.32
C ALA A 33 1.62 10.28 2.24
N LYS A 34 1.78 10.62 3.52
CA LYS A 34 0.68 10.68 4.50
C LYS A 34 -0.36 11.71 4.10
N VAL A 35 0.07 12.92 3.71
CA VAL A 35 -0.84 13.99 3.27
C VAL A 35 -1.57 13.59 1.99
N GLU A 36 -0.88 13.01 1.01
CA GLU A 36 -1.48 12.56 -0.25
C GLU A 36 -2.50 11.42 -0.01
N ALA A 37 -2.17 10.46 0.84
CA ALA A 37 -3.01 9.30 1.14
C ALA A 37 -4.23 9.63 2.03
N GLN A 38 -4.19 10.71 2.81
CA GLN A 38 -5.34 11.18 3.60
C GLN A 38 -6.50 11.66 2.72
N VAL A 39 -6.20 12.25 1.56
CA VAL A 39 -7.22 12.73 0.61
C VAL A 39 -7.83 11.56 -0.17
N ASN A 40 -7.13 10.43 -0.27
CA ASN A 40 -7.54 9.27 -1.05
C ASN A 40 -7.40 7.97 -0.25
N PRO A 41 -8.49 7.49 0.38
CA PRO A 41 -8.49 6.26 1.17
C PRO A 41 -8.15 4.99 0.37
N ASN A 42 -8.22 5.03 -0.96
CA ASN A 42 -7.90 3.91 -1.84
C ASN A 42 -6.46 3.98 -2.38
N SER A 43 -5.66 4.99 -2.00
CA SER A 43 -4.28 5.12 -2.48
C SER A 43 -3.43 3.91 -2.11
N PHE A 44 -2.65 3.39 -3.08
CA PHE A 44 -1.75 2.26 -2.84
C PHE A 44 -0.59 2.60 -1.89
N LEU A 45 -0.37 3.88 -1.56
CA LEU A 45 0.59 4.31 -0.53
C LEU A 45 0.27 3.73 0.85
N HIS A 46 -1.00 3.42 1.15
CA HIS A 46 -1.36 2.72 2.37
C HIS A 46 -0.74 1.33 2.47
N ILE A 47 -0.27 0.74 1.35
CA ILE A 47 0.40 -0.57 1.32
C ILE A 47 1.90 -0.41 1.11
N THR A 48 2.33 0.40 0.13
CA THR A 48 3.75 0.56 -0.22
C THR A 48 4.53 1.47 0.72
N LYS A 49 3.85 2.36 1.43
CA LYS A 49 4.40 3.25 2.48
C LYS A 49 3.55 3.15 3.74
N SER A 50 3.38 1.93 4.24
CA SER A 50 2.47 1.62 5.34
C SER A 50 2.79 2.35 6.66
N GLU A 51 4.02 2.85 6.81
CA GLU A 51 4.42 3.66 7.96
C GLU A 51 3.59 4.94 8.12
N ILE A 52 2.96 5.44 7.04
CA ILE A 52 2.11 6.64 7.09
C ILE A 52 0.86 6.45 7.96
N GLY A 53 0.45 5.20 8.17
CA GLY A 53 -0.66 4.80 9.03
C GLY A 53 -0.29 4.60 10.50
N LEU A 54 0.99 4.76 10.86
CA LEU A 54 1.51 4.58 12.21
C LEU A 54 1.95 5.92 12.83
N ALA A 55 2.47 5.86 14.06
CA ALA A 55 3.11 7.00 14.71
C ALA A 55 4.34 7.46 13.92
N GLU A 56 4.63 8.77 13.88
CA GLU A 56 5.79 9.30 13.14
C GLU A 56 7.14 8.82 13.70
N SER A 57 7.15 8.30 14.93
CA SER A 57 8.33 7.71 15.57
C SER A 57 8.52 6.23 15.24
N ALA A 58 7.59 5.60 14.49
CA ALA A 58 7.71 4.20 14.11
C ALA A 58 8.90 4.01 13.17
N ASP A 59 9.70 2.98 13.44
CA ASP A 59 10.75 2.57 12.53
C ASP A 59 10.12 1.98 11.27
N ILE A 60 10.47 2.54 10.11
CA ILE A 60 9.97 2.16 8.79
C ILE A 60 10.31 0.70 8.42
N HIS A 61 11.29 0.10 9.08
CA HIS A 61 11.72 -1.28 8.87
C HIS A 61 11.21 -2.23 9.97
N SER A 62 10.37 -1.74 10.89
CA SER A 62 9.81 -2.56 11.96
C SER A 62 8.77 -3.57 11.47
N GLN A 63 8.58 -4.64 12.23
CA GLN A 63 7.54 -5.64 11.97
C GLN A 63 6.14 -5.01 11.95
N GLU A 64 5.90 -3.99 12.77
CA GLU A 64 4.62 -3.27 12.84
C GLU A 64 4.23 -2.63 11.50
N VAL A 65 5.20 -2.07 10.76
CA VAL A 65 4.97 -1.51 9.42
C VAL A 65 4.56 -2.59 8.43
N TYR A 66 5.21 -3.75 8.47
CA TYR A 66 4.86 -4.88 7.60
C TYR A 66 3.50 -5.48 7.94
N ASP A 67 3.18 -5.58 9.23
CA ASP A 67 1.87 -6.04 9.68
C ASP A 67 0.78 -5.08 9.23
N LYS A 68 1.05 -3.76 9.30
CA LYS A 68 0.13 -2.74 8.78
C LYS A 68 -0.05 -2.83 7.27
N ALA A 69 1.03 -3.09 6.52
CA ALA A 69 0.95 -3.32 5.08
C ALA A 69 0.05 -4.50 4.73
N LYS A 70 0.21 -5.61 5.47
CA LYS A 70 -0.61 -6.81 5.30
C LYS A 70 -2.07 -6.58 5.65
N GLU A 71 -2.35 -5.86 6.74
CA GLU A 71 -3.71 -5.47 7.14
C GLU A 71 -4.37 -4.65 6.04
N ASN A 72 -3.69 -3.62 5.53
CA ASN A 72 -4.20 -2.74 4.49
C ASN A 72 -4.42 -3.49 3.17
N LEU A 73 -3.49 -4.36 2.76
CA LEU A 73 -3.66 -5.19 1.57
C LEU A 73 -4.88 -6.11 1.70
N THR A 74 -5.05 -6.74 2.87
CA THR A 74 -6.20 -7.61 3.15
C THR A 74 -7.52 -6.82 3.11
N ALA A 75 -7.53 -5.59 3.62
CA ALA A 75 -8.68 -4.70 3.57
C ALA A 75 -9.03 -4.27 2.13
N PHE A 76 -8.04 -4.06 1.27
CA PHE A 76 -8.27 -3.76 -0.15
C PHE A 76 -8.89 -4.94 -0.87
N ILE A 77 -8.43 -6.17 -0.58
CA ILE A 77 -9.00 -7.40 -1.15
C ILE A 77 -10.44 -7.61 -0.66
N SER A 78 -10.69 -7.49 0.65
CA SER A 78 -12.03 -7.72 1.22
C SER A 78 -13.08 -6.72 0.75
N ARG A 79 -12.65 -5.49 0.40
CA ARG A 79 -13.50 -4.44 -0.18
C ARG A 79 -13.66 -4.57 -1.70
N ASN A 80 -13.13 -5.63 -2.33
CA ASN A 80 -13.06 -5.80 -3.78
C ASN A 80 -12.43 -4.60 -4.51
N ILE A 81 -11.47 -3.94 -3.86
CA ILE A 81 -10.65 -2.92 -4.52
C ILE A 81 -9.61 -3.60 -5.38
N LEU A 82 -8.99 -4.64 -4.83
CA LEU A 82 -7.99 -5.50 -5.48
C LEU A 82 -8.52 -6.94 -5.53
N PHE A 83 -8.22 -7.66 -6.61
CA PHE A 83 -8.56 -9.07 -6.79
C PHE A 83 -7.57 -9.78 -7.70
#